data_AF-A0A0A9YYR1-F1
#
_entry.id   AF-A0A0A9YYR1-F1
#
_cell.length_a   1.000
_cell.length_b   1.000
_cell.length_c   1.000
_cell.angle_alpha   90.00
_cell.angle_beta   90.00
_cell.angle_gamma   90.00
#
_symmetry.space_group_name_H-M   'P 1'
#
loop_
_entity.id
_entity.type
_entity.pdbx_description
1 polymer ?
#
loop_
_entity_poly.entity_id
_entity_poly.type
_entity_poly.pdbx_seq_one_letter_code
_entity_poly.pdbx_strand_id
1 'polypeptide(L)'
;NKVRVLCYSDYLAKRDEKDFEDYFNTLRITECISYGTFSDMANEFVNPVFQGKQVSLRDMVESIVLEHCSLKKLGTPSSDVSRTVLLIDEVDVFFSSQFYGCTYNPVVKCTIPGMALIQEKIWKMASGSTYKPNELYRLIQEFIEEGVRSGNQDLKEYNKFRLKPGEICLLDDDSNLSKIDFTNRSLLEKHVMERVKTAIVVSKGTINDCYINWF
;
A
#
# COMPACT_ATOMS: atom_id res chain seq x y z
N ASN A 1 -19.59 -19.17 -22.30
CA ASN A 1 -18.46 -19.31 -21.36
C ASN A 1 -17.37 -18.36 -21.82
N LYS A 2 -16.75 -17.63 -20.89
CA LYS A 2 -15.59 -16.78 -21.19
C LYS A 2 -14.33 -17.60 -20.97
N VAL A 3 -13.32 -17.37 -21.79
CA VAL A 3 -11.98 -17.93 -21.63
C VAL A 3 -11.03 -16.78 -21.36
N ARG A 4 -10.27 -16.88 -20.27
CA ARG A 4 -9.23 -15.94 -19.90
C ARG A 4 -7.90 -16.66 -20.04
N VAL A 5 -7.05 -16.17 -20.95
CA VAL A 5 -5.68 -16.65 -21.10
C VAL A 5 -4.79 -15.77 -20.24
N LEU A 6 -4.08 -16.39 -19.29
CA LEU A 6 -3.23 -15.72 -18.33
C LEU A 6 -1.77 -15.95 -18.70
N CYS A 7 -1.07 -14.86 -18.94
CA CYS A 7 0.37 -14.85 -19.15
C CYS A 7 1.04 -14.16 -17.95
N TYR A 8 2.33 -14.41 -17.75
CA TYR A 8 3.04 -13.78 -16.63
C TYR A 8 3.37 -12.30 -16.85
N SER A 9 3.40 -11.83 -18.10
CA SER A 9 3.70 -10.44 -18.46
C SER A 9 2.75 -9.90 -19.52
N ASP A 10 2.53 -8.58 -19.47
CA ASP A 10 1.75 -7.85 -20.47
C ASP A 10 2.28 -8.06 -21.89
N TYR A 11 3.61 -8.20 -22.03
CA TYR A 11 4.24 -8.40 -23.34
C TYR A 11 3.80 -9.71 -23.97
N LEU A 12 3.88 -10.82 -23.23
CA LEU A 12 3.46 -12.13 -23.73
C LEU A 12 1.96 -12.19 -23.98
N ALA A 13 1.17 -11.64 -23.05
CA ALA A 13 -0.28 -11.56 -23.21
C ALA A 13 -0.65 -10.87 -24.54
N LYS A 14 -0.06 -9.71 -24.83
CA LYS A 14 -0.31 -8.96 -26.07
C LYS A 14 0.26 -9.63 -27.32
N ARG A 15 1.42 -10.28 -27.21
CA ARG A 15 2.03 -11.02 -28.32
C ARG A 15 1.11 -12.16 -28.72
N ASP A 16 0.72 -13.00 -27.78
CA ASP A 16 -0.07 -14.20 -28.05
C ASP A 16 -1.49 -13.84 -28.47
N GLU A 17 -2.10 -12.81 -27.85
CA GLU A 17 -3.39 -12.28 -28.29
C GLU A 17 -3.36 -11.89 -29.78
N LYS A 18 -2.30 -11.20 -30.20
CA LYS A 18 -2.11 -10.77 -31.59
C LYS A 18 -1.85 -11.96 -32.52
N ASP A 19 -1.01 -12.91 -32.12
CA ASP A 19 -0.65 -14.06 -32.95
C ASP A 19 -1.85 -14.99 -33.21
N PHE A 20 -2.82 -15.04 -32.29
CA PHE A 20 -4.04 -15.85 -32.43
C PHE A 20 -5.27 -15.06 -32.89
N GLU A 21 -5.17 -13.74 -33.08
CA GLU A 21 -6.31 -12.87 -33.42
C GLU A 21 -7.07 -13.35 -34.66
N ASP A 22 -6.35 -13.63 -35.76
CA ASP A 22 -6.94 -14.12 -37.01
C ASP A 22 -7.65 -15.47 -36.84
N TYR A 23 -7.11 -16.34 -36.00
CA TYR A 23 -7.71 -17.64 -35.70
C TYR A 23 -9.03 -17.48 -34.93
N PHE A 24 -9.05 -16.63 -33.90
CA PHE A 24 -10.27 -16.36 -33.12
C PHE A 24 -11.34 -15.66 -33.97
N ASN A 25 -10.94 -14.74 -34.84
CA ASN A 25 -11.83 -14.07 -35.78
C ASN A 25 -12.44 -15.05 -36.78
N THR A 26 -11.64 -15.97 -37.33
CA THR A 26 -12.10 -17.02 -38.24
C THR A 26 -13.14 -17.91 -37.59
N LEU A 27 -12.93 -18.28 -36.33
CA LEU A 27 -13.86 -19.09 -35.55
C LEU A 27 -15.03 -18.29 -34.95
N ARG A 28 -15.01 -16.95 -35.07
CA ARG A 28 -16.01 -16.02 -34.49
C ARG A 28 -16.16 -16.16 -32.97
N ILE A 29 -15.05 -16.38 -32.27
CA ILE A 29 -15.01 -16.56 -30.81
C ILE A 29 -14.25 -15.44 -30.09
N THR A 30 -13.81 -14.42 -30.80
CA THR A 30 -13.01 -13.29 -30.27
C THR A 30 -13.64 -12.67 -29.03
N GLU A 31 -14.97 -12.46 -29.02
CA GLU A 31 -15.67 -11.88 -27.87
C GLU A 31 -15.71 -12.78 -26.62
N CYS A 32 -15.39 -14.06 -26.78
CA CYS A 32 -15.37 -15.04 -25.70
C CYS A 32 -13.97 -15.24 -25.11
N ILE A 33 -12.92 -14.72 -25.77
CA ILE A 33 -11.52 -14.92 -25.38
C ILE A 33 -10.93 -13.57 -24.97
N SER A 34 -10.04 -13.60 -23.99
CA SER A 34 -9.36 -12.40 -23.53
C SER A 34 -8.06 -12.75 -22.87
N TYR A 35 -7.04 -11.94 -23.12
CA TYR A 35 -5.71 -12.08 -22.56
C TYR A 35 -5.50 -11.11 -21.42
N GLY A 36 -4.61 -11.47 -20.51
CA GLY A 36 -4.21 -10.58 -19.42
C GLY A 36 -3.16 -11.23 -18.54
N THR A 37 -2.72 -10.48 -17.55
CA THR A 37 -1.82 -10.98 -16.52
C THR A 37 -2.57 -11.56 -15.34
N PHE A 38 -1.84 -12.27 -14.48
CA PHE A 38 -2.35 -12.65 -13.16
C PHE A 38 -2.84 -11.46 -12.34
N SER A 39 -2.18 -10.30 -12.46
CA SER A 39 -2.59 -9.08 -11.76
C SER A 39 -3.93 -8.54 -12.29
N ASP A 40 -4.15 -8.59 -13.60
CA ASP A 40 -5.41 -8.16 -14.21
C ASP A 40 -6.57 -9.05 -13.76
N MET A 41 -6.35 -10.38 -13.76
CA MET A 41 -7.34 -11.33 -13.29
C MET A 41 -7.65 -11.15 -11.81
N ALA A 42 -6.64 -11.01 -10.96
CA ALA A 42 -6.84 -10.77 -9.53
C ALA A 42 -7.67 -9.49 -9.27
N ASN A 43 -7.37 -8.40 -10.00
CA ASN A 43 -8.13 -7.16 -9.87
C ASN A 43 -9.55 -7.26 -10.44
N GLU A 44 -9.77 -8.02 -11.52
CA GLU A 44 -11.12 -8.30 -12.05
C GLU A 44 -11.92 -9.21 -11.11
N PHE A 45 -11.27 -10.15 -10.43
CA PHE A 45 -11.94 -11.04 -9.48
C PHE A 45 -12.36 -10.28 -8.22
N VAL A 46 -11.46 -9.47 -7.66
CA VAL A 46 -11.76 -8.63 -6.50
C VAL A 46 -12.76 -7.52 -6.86
N ASN A 47 -12.67 -7.00 -8.09
CA ASN A 47 -13.49 -5.93 -8.67
C ASN A 47 -13.93 -4.85 -7.66
N PRO A 48 -12.97 -4.16 -7.02
CA PRO A 48 -13.31 -3.22 -5.98
C PRO A 48 -14.03 -1.99 -6.56
N VAL A 49 -15.18 -1.64 -6.00
CA VAL A 49 -15.90 -0.40 -6.32
C VAL A 49 -15.80 0.57 -5.16
N PHE A 50 -15.24 1.75 -5.43
CA PHE A 50 -15.10 2.85 -4.46
C PHE A 50 -15.80 4.10 -4.99
N GLN A 51 -16.74 4.65 -4.21
CA GLN A 51 -17.54 5.83 -4.57
C GLN A 51 -18.23 5.71 -5.96
N GLY A 52 -18.68 4.50 -6.32
CA GLY A 52 -19.35 4.24 -7.60
C GLY A 52 -18.42 4.12 -8.81
N LYS A 53 -17.10 4.13 -8.60
CA LYS A 53 -16.09 3.89 -9.65
C LYS A 53 -15.34 2.59 -9.40
N GLN A 54 -15.05 1.87 -10.46
CA GLN A 54 -14.14 0.73 -10.42
C GLN A 54 -12.72 1.24 -10.17
N VAL A 55 -12.03 0.65 -9.18
CA VAL A 55 -10.67 1.03 -8.78
C VAL A 55 -9.84 -0.24 -8.56
N SER A 56 -8.51 -0.15 -8.52
CA SER A 56 -7.70 -1.30 -8.11
C SER A 56 -7.83 -1.55 -6.60
N LEU A 57 -7.49 -2.75 -6.14
CA LEU A 57 -7.48 -3.05 -4.69
C LEU A 57 -6.56 -2.10 -3.92
N ARG A 58 -5.41 -1.74 -4.52
CA ARG A 58 -4.45 -0.82 -3.93
C ARG A 58 -5.01 0.58 -3.79
N ASP A 59 -5.59 1.13 -4.85
CA ASP A 59 -6.22 2.45 -4.82
C ASP A 59 -7.37 2.48 -3.82
N MET A 60 -8.15 1.40 -3.75
CA MET A 60 -9.20 1.26 -2.75
C MET A 60 -8.64 1.31 -1.34
N VAL A 61 -7.63 0.51 -1.03
CA VAL A 61 -7.03 0.47 0.32
C VAL A 61 -6.39 1.82 0.65
N GLU A 62 -5.70 2.45 -0.31
CA GLU A 62 -5.12 3.78 -0.13
C GLU A 62 -6.19 4.84 0.13
N SER A 63 -7.27 4.87 -0.65
CA SER A 63 -8.41 5.76 -0.41
C SER A 63 -9.11 5.46 0.91
N ILE A 64 -9.28 4.19 1.31
CA ILE A 64 -9.82 3.84 2.63
C ILE A 64 -8.92 4.41 3.73
N VAL A 65 -7.60 4.30 3.60
CA VAL A 65 -6.66 4.77 4.62
C VAL A 65 -6.58 6.30 4.65
N LEU A 66 -6.35 6.94 3.50
CA LEU A 66 -6.14 8.39 3.38
C LEU A 66 -7.44 9.19 3.47
N GLU A 67 -8.53 8.70 2.87
CA GLU A 67 -9.84 9.37 2.91
C GLU A 67 -10.69 8.89 4.10
N HIS A 68 -10.24 7.89 4.85
CA HIS A 68 -10.94 7.24 5.97
C HIS A 68 -12.42 6.99 5.68
N CYS A 69 -12.68 6.42 4.51
CA CYS A 69 -14.02 5.97 4.15
C CYS A 69 -14.31 4.64 4.85
N SER A 70 -15.54 4.48 5.34
CA SER A 70 -15.97 3.19 5.90
C SER A 70 -15.99 2.12 4.80
N LEU A 71 -15.55 0.91 5.15
CA LEU A 71 -15.67 -0.27 4.29
C LEU A 71 -17.13 -0.56 3.87
N LYS A 72 -18.11 -0.07 4.63
CA LYS A 72 -19.54 -0.19 4.29
C LYS A 72 -19.95 0.61 3.05
N LYS A 73 -19.10 1.52 2.55
CA LYS A 73 -19.29 2.25 1.29
C LYS A 73 -18.72 1.53 0.07
N LEU A 74 -18.13 0.34 0.26
CA LEU A 74 -17.76 -0.50 -0.88
C LEU A 74 -19.03 -1.00 -1.57
N GLY A 75 -19.08 -0.87 -2.89
CA GLY A 75 -20.07 -1.59 -3.67
C GLY A 75 -19.85 -3.10 -3.55
N THR A 76 -20.88 -3.88 -3.82
CA THR A 76 -20.74 -5.33 -4.03
C THR A 76 -19.87 -5.58 -5.27
N PRO A 77 -18.87 -6.49 -5.21
CA PRO A 77 -18.13 -6.92 -6.39
C PRO A 77 -19.12 -7.37 -7.46
N SER A 78 -19.06 -6.76 -8.65
CA SER A 78 -20.03 -7.03 -9.72
C SER A 78 -19.57 -8.07 -10.73
N SER A 79 -18.39 -8.68 -10.54
CA SER A 79 -17.83 -9.61 -11.53
C SER A 79 -18.46 -10.98 -11.37
N ASP A 80 -19.47 -11.27 -12.18
CA ASP A 80 -19.93 -12.64 -12.38
C ASP A 80 -18.88 -13.43 -13.17
N VAL A 81 -18.01 -14.11 -12.42
CA VAL A 81 -16.97 -15.02 -12.94
C VAL A 81 -17.44 -16.47 -13.02
N SER A 82 -18.72 -16.76 -12.74
CA SER A 82 -19.25 -18.14 -12.62
C SER A 82 -19.16 -18.98 -13.89
N ARG A 83 -18.80 -18.38 -15.04
CA ARG A 83 -18.65 -19.04 -16.34
C ARG A 83 -17.34 -18.71 -17.05
N THR A 84 -16.28 -18.45 -16.29
CA THR A 84 -14.93 -18.16 -16.80
C THR A 84 -14.02 -19.37 -16.67
N VAL A 85 -13.43 -19.82 -17.77
CA VAL A 85 -12.36 -20.83 -17.80
C VAL A 85 -11.02 -20.09 -17.84
N LEU A 86 -10.10 -20.45 -16.95
CA LEU A 86 -8.74 -19.92 -16.94
C LEU A 86 -7.82 -20.88 -17.70
N LEU A 87 -7.11 -20.36 -18.69
CA LEU A 87 -6.00 -21.04 -19.35
C LEU A 87 -4.73 -20.31 -18.92
N ILE A 88 -3.83 -21.01 -18.24
CA ILE A 88 -2.58 -20.44 -17.78
C ILE A 88 -1.50 -20.89 -18.76
N ASP A 89 -0.83 -19.93 -19.37
CA ASP A 89 0.33 -20.20 -20.22
C ASP A 89 1.62 -20.18 -19.39
N GLU A 90 2.62 -20.97 -19.82
CA GLU A 90 3.94 -21.09 -19.19
C GLU A 90 3.89 -21.39 -17.67
N VAL A 91 3.12 -22.42 -17.30
CA VAL A 91 2.96 -22.87 -15.90
C VAL A 91 4.30 -23.22 -15.25
N ASP A 92 5.29 -23.67 -16.02
CA ASP A 92 6.65 -23.96 -15.55
C ASP A 92 7.43 -22.69 -15.19
N VAL A 93 7.29 -21.61 -15.96
CA VAL A 93 7.84 -20.28 -15.63
C VAL A 93 7.20 -19.73 -14.37
N PHE A 94 5.89 -19.93 -14.20
CA PHE A 94 5.15 -19.53 -13.00
C PHE A 94 5.69 -20.17 -11.71
N PHE A 95 6.08 -21.45 -11.76
CA PHE A 95 6.68 -22.15 -10.61
C PHE A 95 8.22 -22.04 -10.56
N SER A 96 8.83 -21.21 -11.41
CA SER A 96 10.27 -20.98 -11.34
C SER A 96 10.66 -20.20 -10.07
N SER A 97 11.91 -20.38 -9.61
CA SER A 97 12.43 -19.68 -8.44
C SER A 97 12.46 -18.15 -8.60
N GLN A 98 12.52 -17.66 -9.84
CA GLN A 98 12.47 -16.23 -10.16
C GLN A 98 11.05 -15.67 -10.04
N PHE A 99 10.02 -16.50 -10.22
CA PHE A 99 8.63 -16.08 -10.26
C PHE A 99 7.84 -16.40 -8.98
N TYR A 100 8.31 -17.38 -8.18
CA TYR A 100 7.76 -17.67 -6.85
C TYR A 100 7.76 -16.43 -5.93
N GLY A 101 8.58 -15.41 -6.22
CA GLY A 101 8.62 -14.11 -5.53
C GLY A 101 7.76 -12.99 -6.15
N CYS A 102 7.23 -13.16 -7.37
CA CYS A 102 6.39 -12.20 -8.08
C CYS A 102 4.89 -12.56 -7.98
N THR A 103 4.46 -13.02 -6.80
CA THR A 103 3.04 -13.24 -6.51
C THR A 103 2.27 -11.93 -6.58
N TYR A 104 0.94 -12.00 -6.75
CA TYR A 104 0.09 -10.82 -6.61
C TYR A 104 0.40 -10.15 -5.28
N ASN A 105 0.89 -8.92 -5.32
CA ASN A 105 1.24 -8.16 -4.13
C ASN A 105 0.05 -7.26 -3.75
N PRO A 106 -0.79 -7.67 -2.78
CA PRO A 106 -1.91 -6.86 -2.31
C PRO A 106 -1.47 -5.71 -1.39
N VAL A 107 -0.17 -5.52 -1.17
CA VAL A 107 0.34 -4.47 -0.30
C VAL A 107 0.30 -3.13 -1.02
N VAL A 108 -0.18 -2.11 -0.31
CA VAL A 108 -0.09 -0.72 -0.72
C VAL A 108 0.72 0.06 0.31
N LYS A 109 1.53 1.01 -0.18
CA LYS A 109 2.28 1.93 0.67
C LYS A 109 1.55 3.27 0.71
N CYS A 110 0.79 3.51 1.77
CA CYS A 110 0.09 4.78 1.96
C CYS A 110 1.06 5.87 2.43
N THR A 111 1.16 6.97 1.69
CA THR A 111 1.99 8.12 2.07
C THR A 111 1.18 9.10 2.90
N ILE A 112 1.47 9.21 4.20
CA ILE A 112 0.79 10.17 5.08
C ILE A 112 1.31 11.59 4.80
N PRO A 113 0.44 12.55 4.46
CA PRO A 113 0.83 13.95 4.24
C PRO A 113 1.60 14.53 5.43
N GLY A 114 2.60 15.40 5.18
CA GLY A 114 3.42 16.04 6.22
C GLY A 114 4.38 15.13 6.97
N MET A 115 4.27 13.80 6.86
CA MET A 115 5.13 12.86 7.57
C MET A 115 6.60 12.96 7.14
N ALA A 116 6.88 13.29 5.88
CA ALA A 116 8.24 13.50 5.39
C ALA A 116 8.91 14.71 6.09
N LEU A 117 8.19 15.83 6.22
CA LEU A 117 8.67 17.02 6.92
C LEU A 117 8.91 16.75 8.41
N ILE A 118 8.01 16.00 9.04
CA ILE A 118 8.15 15.58 10.45
C ILE A 118 9.41 14.71 10.59
N GLN A 119 9.61 13.73 9.70
CA GLN A 119 10.78 12.86 9.72
C GLN A 119 12.08 13.65 9.53
N GLU A 120 12.12 14.58 8.59
CA GLU A 120 13.28 15.45 8.37
C GLU A 120 13.60 16.30 9.61
N LYS A 121 12.57 16.86 10.25
CA LYS A 121 12.72 17.64 11.48
C LYS A 121 13.26 16.79 12.63
N ILE A 122 12.74 15.56 12.80
CA ILE A 122 13.24 14.58 13.77
C ILE A 122 14.74 14.34 13.56
N TRP A 123 15.16 14.04 12.33
CA TRP A 123 16.56 13.77 12.01
C TRP A 123 17.47 14.96 12.29
N LYS A 124 17.07 16.18 11.88
CA LYS A 124 17.85 17.40 12.13
C LYS A 124 18.06 17.64 13.63
N MET A 125 17.02 17.46 14.44
CA MET A 125 17.10 17.68 15.88
C MET A 125 17.85 16.57 16.61
N ALA A 126 17.66 15.31 16.22
CA ALA A 126 18.35 14.16 16.82
C ALA A 126 19.85 14.14 16.53
N SER A 127 20.28 14.69 15.39
CA SER A 127 21.69 14.76 15.00
C SER A 127 22.43 15.94 15.65
N GLY A 128 21.71 17.03 15.98
CA GLY A 128 22.31 18.26 16.49
C GLY A 128 22.44 18.35 18.01
N SER A 129 21.83 17.43 18.77
CA SER A 129 21.67 17.54 20.22
C SER A 129 21.44 16.19 20.90
N THR A 130 21.77 16.12 22.19
CA THR A 130 21.54 14.92 23.03
C THR A 130 20.18 14.98 23.75
N TYR A 131 19.08 14.93 22.99
CA TYR A 131 17.75 14.92 23.59
C TYR A 131 17.37 13.55 24.18
N LYS A 132 16.57 13.55 25.25
CA LYS A 132 15.81 12.35 25.64
C LYS A 132 14.60 12.16 24.73
N PRO A 133 14.08 10.92 24.52
CA PRO A 133 12.96 10.67 23.61
C PRO A 133 11.74 11.55 23.87
N ASN A 134 11.32 11.70 25.13
CA ASN A 134 10.14 12.51 25.48
C ASN A 134 10.36 14.01 25.24
N GLU A 135 11.58 14.50 25.44
CA GLU A 135 11.92 15.91 25.21
C GLU A 135 11.87 16.24 23.71
N LEU A 136 12.50 15.40 22.88
CA LEU A 136 12.46 15.57 21.44
C LEU A 136 11.03 15.41 20.90
N TYR A 137 10.29 14.41 21.39
CA TYR A 137 8.90 14.21 21.00
C TYR A 137 8.05 15.47 21.27
N ARG A 138 8.20 16.10 22.44
CA ARG A 138 7.50 17.36 22.76
C ARG A 138 7.86 18.48 21.78
N LEU A 139 9.14 18.65 21.44
CA LEU A 139 9.58 19.64 20.46
C LEU A 139 9.00 19.39 19.06
N ILE A 140 8.86 18.12 18.68
CA ILE A 140 8.22 17.75 17.41
C ILE A 140 6.72 18.04 17.42
N GLN A 141 6.05 17.81 18.55
CA GLN A 141 4.64 18.21 18.71
C GLN A 141 4.47 19.72 18.58
N GLU A 142 5.32 20.50 19.24
CA GLU A 142 5.33 21.98 19.14
C GLU A 142 5.56 22.43 17.69
N PHE A 143 6.52 21.82 16.98
CA PHE A 143 6.77 22.08 15.55
C PHE A 143 5.54 21.80 14.67
N ILE A 144 4.85 20.68 14.89
CA ILE A 144 3.63 20.34 14.15
C ILE A 144 2.55 21.41 14.41
N GLU A 145 2.32 21.78 15.66
CA GLU A 145 1.29 22.75 16.05
C GLU A 145 1.59 24.16 15.53
N GLU A 146 2.85 24.58 15.58
CA GLU A 146 3.30 25.87 15.03
C GLU A 146 3.14 25.88 13.50
N GLY A 147 3.54 24.82 12.82
CA GLY A 147 3.39 24.71 11.36
C GLY A 147 1.92 24.74 10.91
N VAL A 148 1.02 24.13 11.67
CA VAL A 148 -0.43 24.24 11.42
C VAL A 148 -0.90 25.69 11.58
N ARG A 149 -0.49 26.37 12.66
CA ARG A 149 -0.83 27.77 12.95
C ARG A 149 -0.28 28.74 11.91
N SER A 150 0.95 28.53 11.46
CA SER A 150 1.62 29.37 10.45
C SER A 150 1.12 29.16 9.03
N GLY A 151 0.29 28.14 8.82
CA GLY A 151 -0.39 27.92 7.55
C GLY A 151 0.22 26.85 6.65
N ASN A 152 1.24 26.10 7.10
CA ASN A 152 1.89 25.05 6.31
C ASN A 152 0.88 23.99 5.84
N GLN A 153 0.77 23.80 4.53
CA GLN A 153 -0.27 22.96 3.94
C GLN A 153 -0.11 21.48 4.28
N ASP A 154 1.10 20.95 4.23
CA ASP A 154 1.37 19.53 4.51
C ASP A 154 1.09 19.19 5.98
N LEU A 155 1.46 20.07 6.91
CA LEU A 155 1.19 19.89 8.33
C LEU A 155 -0.30 20.10 8.67
N LYS A 156 -1.02 20.93 7.91
CA LYS A 156 -2.48 21.03 7.99
C LYS A 156 -3.15 19.72 7.57
N GLU A 157 -2.75 19.14 6.44
CA GLU A 157 -3.28 17.84 5.99
C GLU A 157 -2.92 16.71 6.96
N TYR A 158 -1.68 16.69 7.47
CA TYR A 158 -1.28 15.80 8.56
C TYR A 158 -2.19 15.93 9.78
N ASN A 159 -2.47 17.17 10.21
CA ASN A 159 -3.29 17.41 11.38
C ASN A 159 -4.77 17.06 11.16
N LYS A 160 -5.30 17.21 9.94
CA LYS A 160 -6.63 16.71 9.58
C LYS A 160 -6.71 15.20 9.72
N PHE A 161 -5.70 14.47 9.20
CA PHE A 161 -5.62 13.02 9.35
C PHE A 161 -5.52 12.63 10.84
N ARG A 162 -4.62 13.28 11.60
CA ARG A 162 -4.39 13.04 13.02
C ARG A 162 -5.66 13.20 13.88
N LEU A 163 -6.45 14.23 13.61
CA LEU A 163 -7.63 14.57 14.41
C LEU A 163 -8.92 13.90 13.91
N LYS A 164 -8.86 13.14 12.83
CA LYS A 164 -10.06 12.53 12.27
C LYS A 164 -10.60 11.46 13.24
N PRO A 165 -11.89 11.53 13.60
CA PRO A 165 -12.50 10.55 14.50
C PRO A 165 -12.62 9.18 13.82
N GLY A 166 -12.48 8.12 14.60
CA GLY A 166 -12.60 6.74 14.14
C GLY A 166 -11.64 5.80 14.87
N GLU A 167 -11.98 4.52 14.84
CA GLU A 167 -11.15 3.43 15.36
C GLU A 167 -10.55 2.64 14.19
N ILE A 168 -9.27 2.33 14.30
CA ILE A 168 -8.51 1.48 13.40
C ILE A 168 -8.07 0.27 14.19
N CYS A 169 -8.55 -0.89 13.79
CA CYS A 169 -8.03 -2.16 14.28
C CYS A 169 -6.80 -2.54 13.44
N LEU A 170 -5.66 -2.72 14.09
CA LEU A 170 -4.47 -3.31 13.48
C LEU A 170 -4.22 -4.71 14.03
N LEU A 171 -3.68 -5.57 13.17
CA LEU A 171 -3.11 -6.84 13.56
C LEU A 171 -1.60 -6.63 13.74
N ASP A 172 -1.11 -6.88 14.95
CA ASP A 172 0.30 -6.77 15.31
C ASP A 172 0.90 -8.18 15.43
N ASP A 173 2.02 -8.43 14.76
CA ASP A 173 2.69 -9.74 14.65
C ASP A 173 4.11 -9.74 15.23
N ASP A 174 4.36 -8.92 16.25
CA ASP A 174 5.68 -8.87 16.89
C ASP A 174 6.10 -10.20 17.58
N SER A 175 5.18 -11.16 17.77
CA SER A 175 5.44 -12.56 18.22
C SER A 175 4.17 -13.42 18.28
N ASN A 176 3.00 -12.79 18.43
CA ASN A 176 1.68 -13.43 18.41
C ASN A 176 0.70 -12.46 17.76
N LEU A 177 -0.10 -12.94 16.80
CA LEU A 177 -1.11 -12.15 16.13
C LEU A 177 -2.11 -11.57 17.14
N SER A 178 -1.98 -10.29 17.44
CA SER A 178 -2.83 -9.60 18.40
C SER A 178 -3.59 -8.48 17.73
N LYS A 179 -4.86 -8.33 18.12
CA LYS A 179 -5.73 -7.26 17.65
C LYS A 179 -5.55 -6.06 18.56
N ILE A 180 -5.11 -4.93 18.01
CA ILE A 180 -4.92 -3.69 18.76
C ILE A 180 -5.75 -2.60 18.11
N ASP A 181 -6.61 -1.97 18.91
CA ASP A 181 -7.44 -0.86 18.46
C ASP A 181 -6.72 0.48 18.72
N PHE A 182 -6.70 1.32 17.69
CA PHE A 182 -6.11 2.65 17.70
C PHE A 182 -7.13 3.70 17.25
N THR A 183 -6.88 4.95 17.62
CA THR A 183 -7.41 6.10 16.87
C THR A 183 -6.33 6.58 15.90
N ASN A 184 -6.69 7.37 14.89
CA ASN A 184 -5.68 8.02 14.02
C ASN A 184 -4.63 8.77 14.84
N ARG A 185 -5.08 9.45 15.91
CA ARG A 185 -4.23 10.17 16.84
C ARG A 185 -3.24 9.24 17.53
N SER A 186 -3.73 8.22 18.24
CA SER A 186 -2.85 7.34 19.01
C SER A 186 -1.91 6.52 18.13
N LEU A 187 -2.35 6.12 16.93
CA LEU A 187 -1.52 5.43 15.96
C LEU A 187 -0.37 6.32 15.47
N LEU A 188 -0.67 7.54 15.01
CA LEU A 188 0.36 8.45 14.53
C LEU A 188 1.29 8.92 15.65
N GLU A 189 0.78 9.17 16.85
CA GLU A 189 1.60 9.50 18.01
C GLU A 189 2.57 8.36 18.37
N LYS A 190 2.12 7.09 18.34
CA LYS A 190 2.98 5.91 18.49
C LYS A 190 4.08 5.91 17.42
N HIS A 191 3.73 6.09 16.14
CA HIS A 191 4.72 6.09 15.05
C HIS A 191 5.72 7.23 15.14
N VAL A 192 5.30 8.45 15.48
CA VAL A 192 6.21 9.59 15.66
C VAL A 192 7.15 9.34 16.84
N MET A 193 6.65 8.79 17.95
CA MET A 193 7.49 8.41 19.09
C MET A 193 8.53 7.35 18.72
N GLU A 194 8.15 6.30 17.99
CA GLU A 194 9.10 5.27 17.55
C GLU A 194 10.15 5.84 16.58
N ARG A 195 9.76 6.75 15.68
CA ARG A 195 10.70 7.46 14.80
C ARG A 195 11.68 8.34 15.59
N VAL A 196 11.20 9.01 16.64
CA VAL A 196 12.05 9.79 17.55
C VAL A 196 13.05 8.89 18.27
N LYS A 197 12.60 7.78 18.85
CA LYS A 197 13.48 6.82 19.53
C LYS A 197 14.53 6.27 18.57
N THR A 198 14.09 5.83 17.39
CA THR A 198 14.97 5.31 16.34
C THR A 198 16.01 6.35 15.93
N ALA A 199 15.60 7.60 15.71
CA ALA A 199 16.52 8.65 15.30
C ALA A 199 17.58 8.95 16.37
N ILE A 200 17.22 8.94 17.65
CA ILE A 200 18.17 9.11 18.77
C ILE A 200 19.14 7.93 18.87
N VAL A 201 18.66 6.71 18.65
CA VAL A 201 19.52 5.52 18.65
C VAL A 201 20.52 5.59 17.50
N VAL A 202 20.02 5.85 16.29
CA VAL A 202 20.85 5.93 15.08
C VAL A 202 21.84 7.09 15.15
N SER A 203 21.47 8.26 15.71
CA SER A 203 22.38 9.40 15.83
C SER A 203 23.54 9.17 16.82
N LYS A 204 23.38 8.18 17.71
CA LYS A 204 24.43 7.73 18.65
C LYS A 204 25.17 6.48 18.17
N GLY A 205 24.75 5.93 17.04
CA GLY A 205 25.36 4.76 16.44
C GLY A 205 26.82 5.02 16.07
N THR A 206 27.59 3.96 16.14
CA THR A 206 29.00 3.89 15.78
C THR A 206 29.15 3.09 14.49
N ILE A 207 30.30 3.18 13.85
CA ILE A 207 30.62 2.38 12.66
C ILE A 207 30.59 0.86 12.91
N ASN A 208 30.47 0.40 14.16
CA ASN A 208 30.33 -1.02 14.47
C ASN A 208 28.86 -1.48 14.52
N ASP A 209 27.91 -0.55 14.49
CA ASP A 209 26.49 -0.89 14.53
C ASP A 209 26.01 -1.44 13.19
N CYS A 210 25.31 -2.56 13.24
CA CYS A 210 24.89 -3.33 12.06
C CYS A 210 24.03 -2.51 11.08
N TYR A 211 23.25 -1.55 11.58
CA TYR A 211 22.38 -0.68 10.78
C TYR A 211 23.13 0.46 10.05
N ILE A 212 24.41 0.69 10.36
CA ILE A 212 25.25 1.68 9.66
C ILE A 212 26.03 1.04 8.50
N ASN A 213 26.38 -0.25 8.61
CA ASN A 213 27.23 -0.94 7.63
C ASN A 213 26.48 -1.70 6.52
N TRP A 214 25.15 -1.64 6.50
CA TRP A 214 24.30 -2.41 5.59
C TRP A 214 23.78 -1.61 4.38
N PHE A 215 24.38 -0.46 4.09
CA PHE A 215 24.09 0.37 2.91
C PHE A 215 25.31 0.54 2.02
#